data_AF-D6RJ20-F1
#
_entry.id   AF-D6RJ20-F1
#
_cell.length_a   1.000
_cell.length_b   1.000
_cell.length_c   1.000
_cell.angle_alpha   90.00
_cell.angle_beta   90.00
_cell.angle_gamma   90.00
#
_symmetry.space_group_name_H-M   'P 1'
#
loop_
_entity.id
_entity.type
_entity.pdbx_description
1 polymer ?
#
loop_
_entity_poly.entity_id
_entity_poly.type
_entity_poly.pdbx_seq_one_letter_code
_entity_poly.pdbx_strand_id
1 'polypeptide(L)'
;MTSCVAKEPIKKIAIFGGTHGNELTGVFLVTHWLRNGTEVHRAGLDVKPFITNPRAVEKCTRYIDCDLNRVFDLENLRFCPDSPQPAILAAWEAEAGGNPPSLAAE
;
A
#
# COMPACT_ATOMS: atom_id res chain seq x y z
N MET A 1 30.16 25.44 -10.74
CA MET A 1 30.25 24.76 -9.43
C MET A 1 28.91 24.09 -9.18
N THR A 2 28.83 22.78 -9.35
CA THR A 2 27.59 22.03 -9.11
C THR A 2 27.44 21.87 -7.59
N SER A 3 26.45 22.53 -6.99
CA SER A 3 26.22 22.36 -5.55
C SER A 3 25.81 20.93 -5.27
N CYS A 4 26.55 20.25 -4.41
CA CYS A 4 26.16 18.95 -3.88
C CYS A 4 24.92 19.16 -3.01
N VAL A 5 23.77 18.63 -3.45
CA VAL A 5 22.53 18.65 -2.67
C VAL A 5 22.58 17.45 -1.72
N ALA A 6 22.83 17.70 -0.43
CA ALA A 6 22.60 16.69 0.60
C ALA A 6 21.09 16.44 0.73
N LYS A 7 20.68 15.17 0.68
CA LYS A 7 19.29 14.76 0.87
C LYS A 7 19.17 14.00 2.19
N GLU A 8 18.03 14.18 2.86
CA GLU A 8 17.68 13.42 4.04
C GLU A 8 17.68 11.91 3.75
N PRO A 9 18.18 11.06 4.66
CA PRO A 9 18.15 9.61 4.48
C PRO A 9 16.72 9.07 4.39
N ILE A 10 16.49 8.14 3.46
CA ILE A 10 15.21 7.41 3.37
C ILE A 10 15.14 6.41 4.53
N LYS A 11 14.02 6.41 5.26
CA LYS A 11 13.80 5.49 6.39
C LYS A 11 12.71 4.45 6.13
N LYS A 12 11.60 4.84 5.51
CA LYS A 12 10.42 3.99 5.27
C LYS A 12 10.27 3.72 3.79
N ILE A 13 10.17 2.46 3.42
CA ILE A 13 10.05 1.98 2.05
C ILE A 13 8.88 1.01 1.99
N ALA A 14 8.03 1.14 0.98
CA ALA A 14 6.98 0.18 0.69
C ALA A 14 7.26 -0.54 -0.63
N ILE A 15 6.94 -1.84 -0.69
CA ILE A 15 6.99 -2.63 -1.92
C ILE A 15 5.59 -3.13 -2.22
N PHE A 16 4.98 -2.58 -3.27
CA PHE A 16 3.61 -2.91 -3.64
C PHE A 16 3.55 -3.97 -4.73
N GLY A 17 2.75 -5.00 -4.48
CA GLY A 17 2.46 -6.09 -5.40
C GLY A 17 0.96 -6.26 -5.54
N GLY A 18 0.51 -6.73 -6.71
CA GLY A 18 -0.91 -6.95 -6.94
C GLY A 18 -1.73 -5.67 -7.07
N THR A 19 -1.14 -4.56 -7.55
CA THR A 19 -1.92 -3.35 -7.93
C THR A 19 -2.92 -3.69 -9.03
N HIS A 20 -2.47 -4.49 -10.00
CA HIS A 20 -3.35 -5.27 -10.84
C HIS A 20 -3.31 -6.73 -10.38
N GLY A 21 -4.47 -7.33 -10.14
CA GLY A 21 -4.55 -8.66 -9.53
C GLY A 21 -4.07 -9.82 -10.41
N ASN A 22 -3.97 -9.60 -11.72
CA ASN A 22 -3.50 -10.58 -12.70
C ASN A 22 -2.01 -10.42 -13.08
N GLU A 23 -1.28 -9.46 -12.50
CA GLU A 23 0.16 -9.28 -12.70
C GLU A 23 0.95 -10.11 -11.67
N LEU A 24 1.08 -11.41 -11.96
CA LEU A 24 1.43 -12.43 -10.97
C LEU A 24 2.82 -12.26 -10.34
N THR A 25 3.81 -11.71 -11.04
CA THR A 25 5.16 -11.54 -10.48
C THR A 25 5.14 -10.73 -9.17
N GLY A 26 4.46 -9.58 -9.18
CA GLY A 26 4.35 -8.74 -7.99
C GLY A 26 3.52 -9.40 -6.88
N VAL A 27 2.45 -10.10 -7.24
CA VAL A 27 1.59 -10.84 -6.29
C VAL A 27 2.40 -11.91 -5.55
N PHE A 28 3.14 -12.75 -6.28
CA PHE A 28 3.89 -13.86 -5.70
C PHE A 28 5.08 -13.37 -4.88
N LEU A 29 5.86 -12.41 -5.38
CA LEU A 29 7.02 -11.87 -4.64
C LEU A 29 6.60 -11.19 -3.34
N VAL A 30 5.56 -10.35 -3.37
CA VAL A 30 5.09 -9.68 -2.16
C VAL A 30 4.47 -10.65 -1.19
N THR A 31 3.70 -11.64 -1.66
CA THR A 31 3.17 -12.71 -0.79
C THR A 31 4.30 -13.51 -0.15
N HIS A 32 5.39 -13.76 -0.88
CA HIS A 32 6.59 -14.40 -0.35
C HIS A 32 7.24 -13.55 0.75
N TRP A 33 7.46 -12.26 0.49
CA TRP A 33 8.11 -11.36 1.45
C TRP A 33 7.25 -11.03 2.69
N LEU A 34 5.92 -11.06 2.57
CA LEU A 34 5.01 -10.97 3.73
C LEU A 34 5.17 -12.16 4.68
N ARG A 35 5.48 -13.35 4.16
CA ARG A 35 5.75 -14.55 4.98
C ARG A 35 7.19 -14.56 5.50
N ASN A 36 8.15 -14.08 4.70
CA ASN A 36 9.55 -13.98 5.06
C ASN A 36 10.22 -12.77 4.39
N GLY A 37 10.40 -11.70 5.16
CA GLY A 37 11.01 -10.45 4.68
C GLY A 37 12.54 -10.44 4.60
N THR A 38 13.22 -11.56 4.87
CA THR A 38 14.70 -11.59 4.98
C THR A 38 15.40 -11.10 3.69
N GLU A 39 14.86 -11.45 2.53
CA GLU A 39 15.44 -11.06 1.23
C GLU A 39 15.44 -9.54 0.99
N VAL A 40 14.39 -8.86 1.44
CA VAL A 40 14.19 -7.42 1.24
C VAL A 40 14.71 -6.57 2.41
N HIS A 41 15.11 -7.20 3.52
CA HIS A 41 15.65 -6.50 4.68
C HIS A 41 16.99 -5.80 4.36
N ARG A 42 17.14 -4.56 4.84
CA ARG A 42 18.39 -3.78 4.74
C ARG A 42 18.60 -3.03 6.05
N ALA A 43 19.84 -2.99 6.53
CA ALA A 43 20.17 -2.28 7.76
C ALA A 43 19.80 -0.79 7.65
N GLY A 44 19.08 -0.28 8.65
CA GLY A 44 18.65 1.12 8.70
C GLY A 44 17.42 1.47 7.86
N LEU A 45 16.81 0.51 7.15
CA LEU A 45 15.58 0.72 6.36
C LEU A 45 14.41 -0.10 6.93
N ASP A 46 13.26 0.54 7.10
CA ASP A 46 11.97 -0.09 7.36
C ASP A 46 11.32 -0.40 6.00
N VAL A 47 11.41 -1.65 5.55
CA VAL A 47 10.89 -2.11 4.26
C VAL A 47 9.62 -2.93 4.48
N LYS A 48 8.50 -2.47 3.90
CA LYS A 48 7.17 -3.08 4.06
C LYS A 48 6.60 -3.57 2.73
N PRO A 49 6.63 -4.88 2.45
CA PRO A 49 5.85 -5.48 1.37
C PRO A 49 4.34 -5.34 1.64
N PHE A 50 3.52 -5.13 0.62
CA PHE A 50 2.07 -4.96 0.79
C PHE A 50 1.28 -5.33 -0.47
N ILE A 51 0.21 -6.13 -0.32
CA ILE A 51 -0.72 -6.47 -1.41
C ILE A 51 -1.76 -5.36 -1.55
N THR A 52 -1.74 -4.65 -2.66
CA THR A 52 -2.54 -3.42 -2.84
C THR A 52 -3.99 -3.66 -3.26
N ASN A 53 -4.27 -4.67 -4.08
CA ASN A 53 -5.63 -5.01 -4.51
C ASN A 53 -6.00 -6.47 -4.20
N PRO A 54 -6.20 -6.84 -2.92
CA PRO A 54 -6.42 -8.23 -2.54
C PRO A 54 -7.66 -8.85 -3.21
N ARG A 55 -8.74 -8.07 -3.41
CA ARG A 55 -9.95 -8.55 -4.09
C ARG A 55 -9.69 -8.90 -5.56
N ALA A 56 -8.92 -8.07 -6.28
CA ALA A 56 -8.57 -8.35 -7.67
C ALA A 56 -7.58 -9.53 -7.80
N VAL A 57 -6.63 -9.64 -6.86
CA VAL A 57 -5.69 -10.76 -6.78
C VAL A 57 -6.43 -12.09 -6.60
N GLU A 58 -7.37 -12.15 -5.66
CA GLU A 58 -8.18 -13.35 -5.41
C GLU A 58 -8.93 -13.81 -6.66
N LYS A 59 -9.44 -12.87 -7.46
CA LYS A 59 -10.14 -13.15 -8.72
C LYS A 59 -9.22 -13.28 -9.94
N CYS A 60 -7.90 -13.16 -9.78
CA CYS A 60 -6.93 -13.13 -10.87
C CYS A 60 -7.35 -12.19 -12.03
N THR A 61 -7.84 -11.00 -11.68
CA THR A 61 -8.31 -9.99 -12.62
C THR A 61 -7.51 -8.70 -12.44
N ARG A 62 -7.49 -7.84 -13.46
CA ARG A 62 -6.77 -6.55 -13.40
C ARG A 62 -7.30 -5.67 -12.27
N TYR A 63 -8.62 -5.53 -12.16
CA TYR A 63 -9.29 -4.75 -11.12
C TYR A 63 -10.71 -5.27 -10.87
N ILE A 64 -11.35 -4.78 -9.80
CA ILE A 64 -12.76 -5.10 -9.48
C ILE A 64 -13.70 -4.09 -10.14
N ASP A 65 -13.66 -2.83 -9.70
CA ASP A 65 -14.58 -1.79 -10.17
C ASP A 65 -13.91 -0.86 -11.19
N CYS A 66 -12.72 -0.35 -10.85
CA CYS A 66 -11.92 0.52 -11.70
C CYS A 66 -10.41 0.27 -11.48
N ASP A 67 -9.58 0.78 -12.40
CA ASP A 67 -8.13 0.61 -12.32
C ASP A 67 -7.55 1.36 -11.10
N LEU A 68 -7.05 0.59 -10.12
CA LEU A 68 -6.48 1.12 -8.87
C LEU A 68 -5.34 2.10 -9.15
N ASN A 69 -4.56 1.89 -10.21
CA ASN A 69 -3.44 2.74 -10.59
C ASN A 69 -3.88 4.00 -11.36
N ARG A 70 -5.17 4.36 -11.30
CA ARG A 70 -5.74 5.57 -11.93
C ARG A 70 -6.59 6.42 -10.98
N VAL A 71 -6.72 6.02 -9.70
CA VAL A 71 -7.61 6.66 -8.71
C VAL A 71 -6.87 7.22 -7.48
N PHE A 72 -5.62 7.64 -7.68
CA PHE A 72 -4.79 8.30 -6.65
C PHE A 72 -4.63 9.80 -6.87
N ASP A 73 -5.48 10.42 -7.69
CA ASP A 73 -5.57 11.88 -7.73
C ASP A 73 -6.21 12.44 -6.46
N LEU A 74 -6.02 13.74 -6.23
CA LEU A 74 -6.51 14.42 -5.03
C LEU A 74 -8.03 14.45 -4.92
N GLU A 75 -8.78 14.25 -6.00
CA GLU A 75 -10.24 14.21 -5.94
C GLU A 75 -10.70 12.87 -5.38
N ASN A 76 -10.17 11.76 -5.91
CA ASN A 76 -10.46 10.41 -5.46
C ASN A 76 -9.92 10.10 -4.06
N LEU A 77 -8.80 10.72 -3.65
CA LEU A 77 -8.21 10.55 -2.31
C LEU A 77 -8.85 11.41 -1.23
N ARG A 78 -9.75 12.34 -1.57
CA ARG A 78 -10.43 13.15 -0.57
C ARG A 78 -11.23 12.24 0.35
N PHE A 79 -10.87 12.28 1.62
CA PHE A 79 -11.69 11.73 2.68
C PHE A 79 -13.00 12.52 2.74
N CYS A 80 -14.12 11.88 2.40
CA CYS A 80 -15.43 12.35 2.80
C CYS A 80 -15.81 11.55 4.07
N PRO A 81 -16.13 12.20 5.20
CA PRO A 81 -16.52 11.51 6.44
C PRO A 81 -17.69 10.54 6.26
N ASP A 82 -18.52 10.79 5.26
CA ASP A 82 -19.71 10.00 4.92
C ASP A 82 -19.44 8.92 3.84
N SER A 83 -18.20 8.81 3.35
CA SER A 83 -17.81 7.84 2.32
C SER A 83 -16.99 6.68 2.89
N PRO A 84 -17.10 5.46 2.34
CA PRO A 84 -16.25 4.34 2.75
C PRO A 84 -14.78 4.69 2.52
N GLN A 85 -13.93 4.48 3.53
CA GLN A 85 -12.49 4.74 3.44
C GLN A 85 -11.88 4.00 2.23
N PRO A 86 -10.92 4.61 1.50
CA PRO A 86 -10.20 3.92 0.45
C PRO A 86 -9.51 2.68 1.02
N ALA A 87 -9.66 1.52 0.36
CA ALA A 87 -9.19 0.23 0.85
C ALA A 87 -7.69 0.21 1.23
N ILE A 88 -6.88 1.04 0.57
CA ILE A 88 -5.43 1.17 0.85
C ILE A 88 -5.16 1.91 2.16
N LEU A 89 -5.93 2.97 2.46
CA LEU A 89 -5.75 3.74 3.68
C LEU A 89 -6.21 2.91 4.89
N ALA A 90 -7.35 2.24 4.77
CA ALA A 90 -7.88 1.33 5.78
C ALA A 90 -6.90 0.17 6.06
N ALA A 91 -6.32 -0.42 5.02
CA ALA A 91 -5.37 -1.52 5.17
C ALA A 91 -4.02 -1.07 5.74
N TRP A 92 -3.56 0.14 5.42
CA TRP A 92 -2.37 0.71 6.07
C TRP A 92 -2.61 1.02 7.56
N GLU A 93 -3.76 1.58 7.91
CA GLU A 93 -4.13 1.89 9.30
C GLU A 93 -4.30 0.63 10.15
N ALA A 94 -4.93 -0.41 9.61
CA ALA A 94 -5.11 -1.70 10.28
C ALA A 94 -3.78 -2.37 10.63
N GLU A 95 -2.75 -2.24 9.80
CA GLU A 95 -1.42 -2.79 10.07
C GLU A 95 -0.51 -1.83 10.89
N ALA A 96 -0.84 -0.54 10.96
CA ALA A 96 -0.05 0.46 11.68
C ALA A 96 -0.28 0.46 13.21
N GLY A 97 -1.18 -0.37 13.74
CA GLY A 97 -1.47 -0.46 15.18
C GLY A 97 -2.08 0.82 15.76
N GLY A 98 -2.65 1.68 14.91
CA GLY A 98 -3.39 2.86 15.34
C GLY A 98 -4.75 2.45 15.89
N ASN A 99 -5.06 2.93 17.10
CA ASN A 99 -6.38 2.75 17.71
C ASN A 99 -7.46 3.21 16.71
N PRO A 100 -8.45 2.38 16.34
CA PRO A 100 -9.48 2.80 15.40
C PRO A 100 -10.21 4.03 15.97
N PRO A 101 -10.56 5.03 15.14
CA PRO A 101 -11.36 6.15 15.61
C PRO A 101 -12.65 5.58 16.20
N SER A 102 -12.94 5.94 17.44
CA SER A 102 -14.20 5.62 18.10
C SER A 102 -15.32 6.15 17.22
N LEU A 103 -16.07 5.24 16.59
CA LEU A 103 -17.36 5.56 16.01
C LEU A 103 -18.21 6.13 17.14
N ALA A 104 -18.38 7.45 17.13
CA ALA A 104 -19.39 8.10 17.93
C ALA A 104 -20.73 7.52 17.48
N ALA A 105 -21.42 6.88 18.41
CA ALA A 105 -22.76 6.39 18.23
C ALA A 105 -23.70 7.58 18.04
N GLU A 106 -24.41 7.60 16.92
CA GLU A 106 -25.79 8.07 16.80
C GLU A 106 -26.57 7.12 15.89
#